data_AF-A0A7K4MWP4-F1
#
_entry.id   AF-A0A7K4MWP4-F1
#
_cell.length_a   1.000
_cell.length_b   1.000
_cell.length_c   1.000
_cell.angle_alpha   90.00
_cell.angle_beta   90.00
_cell.angle_gamma   90.00
#
_symmetry.space_group_name_H-M   'P 1'
#
loop_
_entity.id
_entity.type
_entity.pdbx_description
1 polymer ?
#
loop_
_entity_poly.entity_id
_entity_poly.type
_entity_poly.pdbx_seq_one_letter_code
_entity_poly.pdbx_strand_id
1 'polypeptide(L)' 'MKKLLLILSLLAFTSCVAVGPRCTYTQEGTKVESWLWVFTDGKPVDVDKMNCN' A
#
# COMPACT_ATOMS: atom_id res chain seq x y z
N MET A 1 17.81 17.20 15.79
CA MET A 1 18.38 15.84 15.86
C MET A 1 17.29 14.77 16.00
N LYS A 2 16.75 14.47 17.19
CA LYS A 2 15.75 13.37 17.38
C LYS A 2 14.48 13.47 16.51
N LYS A 3 13.92 14.68 16.34
CA LYS A 3 12.73 14.90 15.51
C LYS A 3 12.98 14.61 14.01
N LEU A 4 14.19 14.92 13.52
CA LEU A 4 14.57 14.67 12.14
C LEU A 4 14.71 13.16 11.87
N LEU A 5 15.29 12.42 12.84
CA LEU A 5 15.40 10.96 12.77
C LEU A 5 14.04 10.26 12.75
N LEU A 6 13.06 10.78 13.49
CA LEU A 6 11.68 10.28 13.46
C LEU A 6 11.03 10.48 12.08
N ILE A 7 11.18 11.66 11.48
CA ILE A 7 10.62 11.95 10.15
C ILE A 7 11.30 11.06 9.09
N LEU A 8 12.62 10.90 9.16
CA LEU A 8 13.38 10.06 8.24
C LEU A 8 13.00 8.57 8.36
N SER A 9 12.78 8.09 9.58
CA SER A 9 12.25 6.76 9.85
C SER A 9 10.86 6.57 9.24
N LEU A 10 9.96 7.56 9.37
CA LEU A 10 8.61 7.47 8.83
C LEU A 10 8.59 7.45 7.29
N LEU A 11 9.46 8.24 6.66
CA LEU A 11 9.64 8.27 5.21
C LEU A 11 10.15 6.94 4.64
N ALA A 12 11.01 6.23 5.38
CA ALA A 12 11.58 4.95 4.95
C ALA A 12 10.53 3.83 4.78
N PHE A 13 9.38 3.92 5.44
CA PHE A 13 8.31 2.92 5.34
C PHE A 13 7.30 3.19 4.21
N THR A 14 7.45 4.30 3.47
CA THR A 14 6.48 4.68 2.42
C THR A 14 6.56 3.82 1.15
N SER A 15 7.65 3.08 0.94
CA SER A 15 7.83 2.22 -0.25
C SER A 15 7.11 0.86 -0.14
N CYS A 16 6.93 0.35 1.08
CA CYS A 16 6.31 -0.95 1.35
C CYS A 16 4.89 -0.82 1.91
N VAL A 17 4.43 0.38 2.23
CA VAL A 17 3.09 0.61 2.77
C VAL A 17 2.32 1.58 1.88
N ALA A 18 1.13 1.18 1.45
CA ALA A 18 0.22 2.05 0.74
C ALA A 18 -1.06 2.27 1.57
N VAL A 19 -1.30 3.54 1.92
CA VAL A 19 -2.46 3.98 2.70
C VAL A 19 -3.50 4.60 1.76
N GLY A 20 -4.78 4.37 2.02
CA GLY A 20 -5.91 4.82 1.20
C GLY A 20 -6.65 3.66 0.53
N PRO A 21 -7.87 3.89 0.02
CA PRO A 21 -8.71 2.83 -0.51
C PRO A 21 -8.07 2.29 -1.80
N ARG A 22 -7.76 1.00 -1.80
CA ARG A 22 -7.27 0.29 -2.99
C ARG A 22 -7.88 -1.09 -3.05
N CYS A 23 -8.08 -1.53 -4.28
CA CYS A 23 -8.73 -2.77 -4.59
C CYS A 23 -7.88 -3.55 -5.60
N THR A 24 -8.03 -4.86 -5.56
CA THR A 24 -7.47 -5.77 -6.56
C THR A 24 -8.41 -6.94 -6.73
N TYR A 25 -8.14 -7.80 -7.70
CA TYR A 25 -8.92 -8.99 -7.98
C TYR A 25 -8.01 -10.21 -7.91
N THR A 26 -8.50 -11.28 -7.28
CA THR A 26 -7.82 -12.58 -7.37
C THR A 26 -7.94 -13.12 -8.79
N GLN A 27 -7.15 -14.16 -9.12
CA GLN A 27 -7.28 -14.85 -10.41
C GLN A 27 -8.68 -15.47 -10.61
N GLU A 28 -9.38 -15.78 -9.52
CA GLU A 28 -10.77 -16.27 -9.51
C GLU A 28 -11.80 -15.13 -9.65
N GLY A 29 -11.37 -13.86 -9.75
CA GLY A 29 -12.26 -12.70 -9.88
C GLY A 29 -12.82 -12.14 -8.56
N THR A 30 -12.32 -12.59 -7.41
CA THR A 30 -12.77 -12.07 -6.11
C THR A 30 -12.17 -10.70 -5.84
N LYS A 31 -13.01 -9.68 -5.61
CA LYS A 31 -12.56 -8.34 -5.20
C LYS A 31 -11.98 -8.39 -3.79
N VAL A 32 -10.75 -7.90 -3.64
CA VAL A 32 -10.09 -7.66 -2.35
C VAL A 32 -9.93 -6.16 -2.19
N GLU A 33 -10.48 -5.60 -1.12
CA GLU A 33 -10.44 -4.17 -0.81
C GLU A 33 -9.85 -3.96 0.58
N SER A 34 -8.94 -3.01 0.69
CA SER A 34 -8.38 -2.59 1.97
C SER A 34 -7.94 -1.14 1.92
N TRP A 35 -7.97 -0.49 3.08
CA TRP A 35 -7.41 0.85 3.27
C TRP A 35 -5.90 0.85 3.53
N LEU A 36 -5.38 -0.27 4.02
CA LEU A 36 -3.97 -0.44 4.36
C LEU A 36 -3.43 -1.67 3.63
N TRP A 37 -2.39 -1.43 2.84
CA TRP A 37 -1.65 -2.47 2.12
C TRP A 37 -0.20 -2.46 2.55
N VAL A 38 0.33 -3.64 2.86
CA VAL A 38 1.74 -3.85 3.19
C VAL A 38 2.30 -4.82 2.17
N PHE A 39 3.42 -4.44 1.56
CA PHE A 39 4.07 -5.18 0.51
C PHE A 39 5.45 -5.62 0.98
N THR A 40 5.73 -6.92 0.91
CA THR A 40 7.04 -7.47 1.25
C THR A 40 7.96 -7.60 0.04
N ASP A 41 7.39 -7.59 -1.17
CA ASP A 41 8.11 -7.78 -2.44
C ASP A 41 7.61 -6.77 -3.51
N GLY A 42 7.63 -5.49 -3.13
CA GLY A 42 7.14 -4.40 -3.99
C GLY A 42 5.62 -4.35 -4.14
N LYS A 43 5.11 -3.20 -4.57
CA LYS A 43 3.66 -2.98 -4.78
C LYS A 43 3.20 -3.72 -6.04
N PRO A 44 2.23 -4.66 -5.95
CA PRO A 44 1.61 -5.25 -7.14
C PRO A 44 0.91 -4.18 -7.98
N VAL A 45 1.00 -4.29 -9.29
CA VAL A 45 0.36 -3.36 -10.24
C VAL A 45 -1.15 -3.38 -10.07
N ASP A 46 -1.71 -4.54 -9.78
CA ASP A 46 -3.15 -4.77 -9.70
C ASP A 46 -3.79 -4.21 -8.41
N VAL A 47 -2.98 -3.78 -7.44
CA VAL A 47 -3.47 -3.09 -6.23
C VAL A 47 -3.54 -1.59 -6.53
N ASP A 48 -4.73 -1.15 -6.96
CA ASP A 48 -4.95 0.22 -7.41
C ASP A 48 -6.27 0.81 -6.89
N LYS A 49 -6.32 2.15 -6.79
CA LYS A 49 -7.53 2.87 -6.39
C LYS A 49 -8.61 2.79 -7.48
N MET A 50 -8.20 2.75 -8.75
CA MET A 50 -9.12 2.69 -9.90
C MET A 50 -9.86 1.36 -9.97
N ASN A 51 -9.31 0.30 -9.37
CA ASN A 51 -9.94 -1.02 -9.29
C ASN A 51 -11.07 -1.10 -8.25
N CYS A 52 -11.34 -0.01 -7.51
CA CYS A 52 -12.40 0.04 -6.52
C CYS A 52 -13.78 0.42 -7.07
N ASN A 53 -13.87 0.84 -8.33
CA ASN A 53 -15.11 1.22 -9.00
C ASN A 53 -15.92 0.01 -9.48
#